data_AF-A0A857N5D5-F1
#
_entry.id   AF-A0A857N5D5-F1
#
_cell.length_a   1.000
_cell.length_b   1.000
_cell.length_c   1.000
_cell.angle_alpha   90.00
_cell.angle_beta   90.00
_cell.angle_gamma   90.00
#
_symmetry.space_group_name_H-M   'P 1'
#
loop_
_entity.id
_entity.type
_entity.pdbx_description
1 polymer ?
#
loop_
_entity_poly.entity_id
_entity_poly.type
_entity_poly.pdbx_seq_one_letter_code
_entity_poly.pdbx_strand_id
1 'polypeptide(L)'
;MPVQQHPIPQNVTSYQFRLVGDMTLKQFLQLAAGIVIGLVIYATPLPSFFKWPLISIIVGLGAAIAFVPVQGRPLDQWIVAFIRSIYAPTIYVWQKPNNQQPSLNQAPTSITQALQSSPPTSPSPTATQPQTSKIERPNLVPQIHTLTRATPPTPNPTPPPQPEPLIPTSQDIKKSAKNVFASPPKPIAVTPQSHQNTNHQSTQSSSKPAPTTSTATVSDTPAQPGTSASFSTDLPIPSTPQTPNTIVGMTLSPQGKILESVIVEILKNGQTIRATKSNKLGQFLFAKPLDDGIFQITADKDGFTFPRFDLKLDGQIIPPIKLQATGTK
;
A
#
# COMPACT_ATOMS: atom_id res chain seq x y z
N MET A 1 -4.98 17.68 -29.71
CA MET A 1 -5.64 17.98 -28.42
C MET A 1 -4.76 17.45 -27.30
N PRO A 2 -4.60 18.15 -26.16
CA PRO A 2 -3.82 17.64 -25.04
C PRO A 2 -4.56 16.46 -24.38
N VAL A 3 -3.84 15.38 -24.08
CA VAL A 3 -4.40 14.23 -23.35
C VAL A 3 -4.56 14.58 -21.87
N GLN A 4 -5.73 14.31 -21.29
CA GLN A 4 -5.94 14.50 -19.85
C GLN A 4 -5.27 13.35 -19.10
N GLN A 5 -4.24 13.68 -18.32
CA GLN A 5 -3.51 12.74 -17.48
C GLN A 5 -4.44 12.22 -16.36
N HIS A 6 -4.96 11.00 -16.49
CA HIS A 6 -5.71 10.39 -15.39
C HIS A 6 -4.76 10.15 -14.19
N PRO A 7 -5.18 10.45 -12.95
CA PRO A 7 -4.33 10.24 -11.78
C PRO A 7 -4.20 8.74 -11.49
N ILE A 8 -2.96 8.24 -11.47
CA ILE A 8 -2.63 6.85 -11.17
C ILE A 8 -2.92 6.59 -9.68
N PRO A 9 -3.65 5.52 -9.31
CA PRO A 9 -3.95 5.21 -7.91
C PRO A 9 -2.66 4.87 -7.14
N GLN A 10 -2.20 5.78 -6.26
CA GLN A 10 -0.87 5.69 -5.63
C GLN A 10 -0.75 4.69 -4.47
N ASN A 11 -1.85 4.28 -3.83
CA ASN A 11 -1.81 3.51 -2.59
C ASN A 11 -2.23 2.04 -2.80
N VAL A 12 -1.29 1.19 -3.22
CA VAL A 12 -1.49 -0.28 -3.34
C VAL A 12 -0.77 -1.09 -2.25
N THR A 13 -0.05 -0.44 -1.34
CA THR A 13 0.81 -1.09 -0.32
C THR A 13 0.33 -0.90 1.13
N SER A 14 -0.79 -0.21 1.36
CA SER A 14 -1.30 0.10 2.70
C SER A 14 -2.02 -1.06 3.41
N TYR A 15 -1.71 -2.31 3.05
CA TYR A 15 -2.25 -3.50 3.73
C TYR A 15 -1.42 -3.82 4.97
N GLN A 16 -1.97 -3.52 6.15
CA GLN A 16 -1.33 -3.90 7.42
C GLN A 16 -1.62 -5.36 7.73
N PHE A 17 -0.57 -6.14 8.02
CA PHE A 17 -0.72 -7.58 8.32
C PHE A 17 -1.47 -7.80 9.63
N ARG A 18 -2.70 -8.30 9.50
CA ARG A 18 -3.58 -8.76 10.58
C ARG A 18 -3.19 -10.19 10.93
N LEU A 19 -2.64 -10.38 12.13
CA LEU A 19 -2.17 -11.69 12.61
C LEU A 19 -3.18 -12.35 13.56
N VAL A 20 -3.92 -11.55 14.33
CA VAL A 20 -4.82 -12.03 15.39
C VAL A 20 -6.20 -11.41 15.19
N GLY A 21 -7.06 -12.09 14.43
CA GLY A 21 -8.38 -11.59 14.05
C GLY A 21 -8.28 -10.32 13.20
N ASP A 22 -9.02 -9.26 13.60
CA ASP A 22 -8.98 -7.95 12.94
C ASP A 22 -7.65 -7.19 13.22
N MET A 23 -6.89 -7.61 14.24
CA MET A 23 -5.79 -6.85 14.83
C MET A 23 -4.45 -7.09 14.12
N THR A 24 -3.70 -6.01 13.91
CA THR A 24 -2.30 -6.11 13.47
C THR A 24 -1.39 -6.64 14.56
N LEU A 25 -0.25 -7.22 14.19
CA LEU A 25 0.78 -7.69 15.13
C LEU A 25 1.18 -6.60 16.15
N LYS A 26 1.28 -5.33 15.71
CA LYS A 26 1.65 -4.21 16.59
C LYS A 26 0.57 -3.93 17.64
N GLN A 27 -0.69 -3.89 17.25
CA GLN A 27 -1.83 -3.66 18.16
C GLN A 27 -1.98 -4.82 19.16
N PHE A 28 -1.77 -6.06 18.70
CA PHE A 28 -1.74 -7.23 19.57
C PHE A 28 -0.64 -7.12 20.63
N LEU A 29 0.59 -6.74 20.25
CA LEU A 29 1.69 -6.52 21.22
C LEU A 29 1.38 -5.39 22.22
N GLN A 30 0.77 -4.29 21.78
CA GLN A 30 0.40 -3.16 22.65
C GLN A 30 -0.67 -3.56 23.67
N LEU A 31 -1.71 -4.28 23.25
CA LEU A 31 -2.74 -4.81 24.14
C LEU A 31 -2.16 -5.85 25.10
N ALA A 32 -1.34 -6.79 24.60
CA ALA A 32 -0.68 -7.81 25.41
C ALA A 32 0.25 -7.21 26.47
N ALA A 33 0.99 -6.15 26.15
CA ALA A 33 1.81 -5.42 27.12
C ALA A 33 0.96 -4.83 28.25
N GLY A 34 -0.18 -4.20 27.94
CA GLY A 34 -1.13 -3.71 28.95
C GLY A 34 -1.66 -4.81 29.87
N ILE A 35 -1.99 -5.99 29.31
CA ILE A 35 -2.43 -7.16 30.07
C ILE A 35 -1.30 -7.71 30.98
N VAL A 36 -0.07 -7.82 30.47
CA VAL A 36 1.09 -8.29 31.23
C VAL A 36 1.41 -7.35 32.40
N ILE A 37 1.38 -6.03 32.19
CA ILE A 37 1.58 -5.05 33.27
C ILE A 37 0.43 -5.17 34.30
N GLY A 38 -0.81 -5.37 33.84
CA GLY A 38 -1.95 -5.68 34.72
C GLY A 38 -1.74 -6.93 35.58
N LEU A 39 -1.14 -7.99 35.03
CA LEU A 39 -0.80 -9.21 35.78
C LEU A 39 0.33 -8.99 36.80
N VAL A 40 1.33 -8.15 36.49
CA VAL A 40 2.37 -7.75 37.46
C VAL A 40 1.77 -6.95 38.63
N ILE A 41 0.82 -6.05 38.35
CA ILE A 41 0.07 -5.32 39.38
C ILE A 41 -0.81 -6.27 40.19
N TYR A 42 -1.41 -7.29 39.55
CA TYR A 42 -2.18 -8.33 40.24
C TYR A 42 -1.32 -9.16 41.19
N ALA A 43 -0.08 -9.49 40.82
CA ALA A 43 0.86 -10.22 41.66
C ALA A 43 1.42 -9.39 42.85
N THR A 44 1.31 -8.06 42.79
CA THR A 44 1.76 -7.16 43.87
C THR A 44 0.83 -7.25 45.09
N PRO A 45 1.32 -7.24 46.35
CA PRO A 45 0.50 -7.34 47.57
C PRO A 45 -0.31 -6.06 47.93
N LEU A 46 -0.94 -5.43 46.93
CA LEU A 46 -1.85 -4.31 47.09
C LEU A 46 -3.25 -4.75 47.53
N PRO A 47 -3.96 -3.99 48.39
CA PRO A 47 -5.36 -4.27 48.75
C PRO A 47 -6.28 -4.30 47.53
N SER A 48 -7.23 -5.23 47.51
CA SER A 48 -8.12 -5.50 46.37
C SER A 48 -8.86 -4.28 45.84
N PHE A 49 -9.26 -3.36 46.73
CA PHE A 49 -9.95 -2.11 46.39
C PHE A 49 -9.13 -1.19 45.47
N PHE A 50 -7.81 -1.09 45.66
CA PHE A 50 -6.92 -0.30 44.79
C PHE A 50 -6.41 -1.11 43.61
N LYS A 51 -6.23 -2.43 43.79
CA LYS A 51 -5.72 -3.34 42.75
C LYS A 51 -6.61 -3.39 41.51
N TRP A 52 -7.91 -3.62 41.66
CA TRP A 52 -8.83 -3.74 40.53
C TRP A 52 -8.92 -2.49 39.63
N PRO A 53 -9.21 -1.27 40.13
CA PRO A 53 -9.29 -0.08 39.28
C PRO A 53 -7.94 0.25 38.63
N LEU A 54 -6.80 0.03 39.31
CA LEU A 54 -5.48 0.24 38.73
C LEU A 54 -5.22 -0.71 37.55
N ILE A 55 -5.59 -1.99 37.67
CA ILE A 55 -5.52 -2.95 36.56
C ILE A 55 -6.45 -2.51 35.42
N SER A 56 -7.70 -2.13 35.70
CA SER A 56 -8.65 -1.66 34.68
C SER A 56 -8.13 -0.44 33.91
N ILE A 57 -7.50 0.53 34.59
CA ILE A 57 -6.88 1.70 33.96
C ILE A 57 -5.71 1.30 33.06
N ILE A 58 -4.82 0.42 33.53
CA ILE A 58 -3.63 0.00 32.76
C ILE A 58 -4.00 -0.85 31.54
N VAL A 59 -4.92 -1.80 31.68
CA VAL A 59 -5.40 -2.62 30.55
C VAL A 59 -6.22 -1.77 29.58
N GLY A 60 -7.06 -0.87 30.08
CA GLY A 60 -7.82 0.09 29.28
C GLY A 60 -6.92 1.05 28.49
N LEU A 61 -5.81 1.52 29.09
CA LEU A 61 -4.81 2.34 28.41
C LEU A 61 -4.06 1.55 27.32
N GLY A 62 -3.70 0.29 27.58
CA GLY A 62 -3.11 -0.60 26.56
C GLY A 62 -4.03 -0.81 25.36
N ALA A 63 -5.33 -1.01 25.61
CA ALA A 63 -6.35 -1.08 24.57
C ALA A 63 -6.53 0.26 23.83
N ALA A 64 -6.51 1.40 24.54
CA ALA A 64 -6.62 2.71 23.93
C ALA A 64 -5.45 3.01 22.98
N ILE A 65 -4.21 2.68 23.37
CA ILE A 65 -3.01 2.84 22.53
C ILE A 65 -3.12 2.02 21.22
N ALA A 66 -3.73 0.83 21.30
CA ALA A 66 -3.90 -0.07 20.16
C ALA A 66 -5.08 0.30 19.23
N PHE A 67 -6.21 0.79 19.76
CA PHE A 67 -7.47 0.89 19.01
C PHE A 67 -8.05 2.30 18.87
N VAL A 68 -7.55 3.31 19.58
CA VAL A 68 -8.04 4.69 19.45
C VAL A 68 -7.16 5.49 18.47
N PRO A 69 -7.66 5.84 17.27
CA PRO A 69 -7.01 6.83 16.42
C PRO A 69 -7.31 8.24 16.93
N VAL A 70 -6.33 9.13 16.81
CA VAL A 70 -6.46 10.57 17.11
C VAL A 70 -6.08 11.35 15.85
N GLN A 71 -6.99 12.20 15.34
CA GLN A 71 -6.79 13.00 14.13
C GLN A 71 -6.27 12.17 12.92
N GLY A 72 -6.86 10.99 12.70
CA GLY A 72 -6.49 10.09 11.59
C GLY A 72 -5.17 9.33 11.75
N ARG A 73 -4.50 9.40 12.90
CA ARG A 73 -3.27 8.64 13.20
C ARG A 73 -3.44 7.76 14.45
N PRO A 74 -2.81 6.57 14.52
CA PRO A 74 -2.86 5.75 15.73
C PRO A 74 -2.17 6.46 16.90
N LEU A 75 -2.70 6.29 18.12
CA LEU A 75 -2.22 7.01 19.32
C LEU A 75 -0.74 6.73 19.66
N ASP A 76 -0.20 5.58 19.27
CA ASP A 76 1.24 5.28 19.29
C ASP A 76 2.11 6.30 18.53
N GLN A 77 1.69 6.77 17.34
CA GLN A 77 2.42 7.83 16.63
C GLN A 77 2.39 9.15 17.42
N TRP A 78 1.28 9.42 18.12
CA TRP A 78 1.16 10.59 18.99
C TRP A 78 2.04 10.48 20.24
N ILE A 79 2.19 9.30 20.85
CA ILE A 79 3.13 9.08 21.96
C ILE A 79 4.58 9.34 21.49
N VAL A 80 5.00 8.75 20.36
CA VAL A 80 6.35 8.95 19.83
C VAL A 80 6.58 10.41 19.41
N ALA A 81 5.58 11.06 18.81
CA ALA A 81 5.66 12.48 18.46
C ALA A 81 5.71 13.40 19.70
N PHE A 82 4.94 13.08 20.75
CA PHE A 82 4.92 13.82 22.02
C PHE A 82 6.26 13.73 22.75
N ILE A 83 6.80 12.51 22.92
CA ILE A 83 8.13 12.30 23.51
C ILE A 83 9.19 13.03 22.67
N ARG A 84 9.16 12.89 21.34
CA ARG A 84 10.07 13.62 20.45
C ARG A 84 9.90 15.14 20.55
N SER A 85 8.70 15.64 20.77
CA SER A 85 8.41 17.08 20.90
C SER A 85 8.89 17.66 22.23
N ILE A 86 8.90 16.87 23.31
CA ILE A 86 9.46 17.27 24.62
C ILE A 86 10.99 17.40 24.54
N TYR A 87 11.66 16.49 23.83
CA TYR A 87 13.12 16.46 23.70
C TYR A 87 13.65 17.10 22.40
N ALA A 88 12.79 17.74 21.60
CA ALA A 88 13.21 18.45 20.40
C ALA A 88 13.79 19.83 20.74
N PRO A 89 14.91 20.24 20.12
CA PRO A 89 15.36 21.63 20.22
C PRO A 89 14.34 22.57 19.54
N THR A 90 14.13 23.75 20.12
CA THR A 90 13.30 24.80 19.50
C THR A 90 14.04 25.40 18.30
N ILE A 91 13.65 25.01 17.08
CA ILE A 91 14.26 25.50 15.84
C ILE A 91 13.43 26.67 15.28
N TYR A 92 14.04 27.85 15.24
CA TYR A 92 13.49 29.01 14.54
C TYR A 92 13.89 28.96 13.06
N VAL A 93 12.91 28.82 12.17
CA VAL A 93 13.14 28.90 10.71
C VAL A 93 12.79 30.31 10.24
N TRP A 94 13.78 31.08 9.79
CA TRP A 94 13.52 32.39 9.19
C TRP A 94 12.85 32.23 7.83
N GLN A 95 11.56 32.54 7.75
CA GLN A 95 10.86 32.67 6.49
C GLN A 95 11.09 34.06 5.91
N LYS A 96 11.71 34.13 4.73
CA LYS A 96 11.84 35.37 3.98
C LYS A 96 10.44 35.77 3.49
N PRO A 97 9.99 37.03 3.62
CA PRO A 97 8.78 37.46 2.94
C PRO A 97 8.95 37.20 1.45
N ASN A 98 8.00 36.50 0.84
CA ASN A 98 8.11 36.09 -0.55
C ASN A 98 8.04 37.33 -1.45
N ASN A 99 9.20 37.79 -1.93
CA ASN A 99 9.33 39.06 -2.63
C ASN A 99 8.71 38.96 -4.02
N GLN A 100 7.39 39.15 -4.10
CA GLN A 100 6.67 39.36 -5.36
C GLN A 100 7.19 40.65 -6.00
N GLN A 101 8.26 40.55 -6.79
CA GLN A 101 8.81 41.67 -7.55
C GLN A 101 7.70 42.30 -8.38
N PRO A 102 7.32 43.57 -8.13
CA PRO A 102 6.38 44.28 -8.98
C PRO A 102 6.99 44.36 -10.39
N SER A 103 6.30 43.81 -11.38
CA SER A 103 6.75 43.88 -12.77
C SER A 103 6.77 45.35 -13.21
N LEU A 104 7.95 45.88 -13.52
CA LEU A 104 8.19 47.32 -13.77
C LEU A 104 7.61 47.84 -15.11
N ASN A 105 6.62 47.14 -15.67
CA ASN A 105 6.12 47.27 -17.04
C ASN A 105 4.60 47.55 -17.07
N GLN A 106 4.12 48.49 -16.27
CA GLN A 106 2.83 49.16 -16.50
C GLN A 106 2.97 50.67 -16.30
N ALA A 107 3.25 51.38 -17.39
CA ALA A 107 3.20 52.83 -17.44
C ALA A 107 1.76 53.27 -17.80
N PRO A 108 1.06 54.03 -16.93
CA PRO A 108 -0.29 54.50 -17.22
C PRO A 108 -0.26 55.71 -18.16
N THR A 109 -0.31 55.48 -19.47
CA THR A 109 -0.43 56.55 -20.46
C THR A 109 -1.84 57.14 -20.45
N SER A 110 -2.06 58.20 -19.67
CA SER A 110 -3.20 59.11 -19.82
C SER A 110 -2.80 60.50 -19.32
N ILE A 111 -2.92 61.49 -20.19
CA ILE A 111 -2.42 62.86 -19.99
C ILE A 111 -3.56 63.85 -19.80
N THR A 112 -3.31 64.84 -18.93
CA THR A 112 -3.95 66.16 -18.89
C THR A 112 -5.46 66.22 -18.62
N GLN A 113 -5.82 66.64 -17.39
CA GLN A 113 -6.95 67.57 -17.25
C GLN A 113 -6.77 68.52 -16.05
N ALA A 114 -7.01 69.82 -16.33
CA ALA A 114 -7.14 70.96 -15.41
C ALA A 114 -5.96 71.34 -14.48
N LEU A 115 -5.60 72.63 -14.51
CA LEU A 115 -4.75 73.30 -13.52
C LEU A 115 -5.64 73.86 -12.39
N GLN A 116 -5.13 73.92 -11.15
CA GLN A 116 -5.33 75.10 -10.28
C GLN A 116 -4.34 75.17 -9.10
N SER A 117 -4.02 76.40 -8.69
CA SER A 117 -3.20 76.81 -7.55
C SER A 117 -3.91 76.51 -6.20
N SER A 118 -3.30 76.57 -5.00
CA SER A 118 -2.25 77.46 -4.46
C SER A 118 -1.51 76.85 -3.23
N PRO A 119 -0.43 77.48 -2.66
CA PRO A 119 0.58 76.79 -1.84
C PRO A 119 0.52 77.12 -0.30
N PRO A 120 1.61 77.19 0.53
CA PRO A 120 1.74 76.25 1.66
C PRO A 120 2.03 76.86 3.06
N THR A 121 1.88 76.08 4.15
CA THR A 121 2.54 76.42 5.44
C THR A 121 2.86 75.22 6.35
N SER A 122 4.00 75.33 7.04
CA SER A 122 4.40 74.62 8.28
C SER A 122 4.14 75.58 9.49
N PRO A 123 4.49 75.33 10.78
CA PRO A 123 5.17 74.19 11.41
C PRO A 123 4.58 73.70 12.76
N SER A 124 5.33 72.84 13.46
CA SER A 124 5.18 72.47 14.89
C SER A 124 5.51 73.65 15.82
N PRO A 125 4.96 73.73 17.05
CA PRO A 125 5.66 73.21 18.26
C PRO A 125 4.68 72.67 19.36
N THR A 126 5.02 72.07 20.52
CA THR A 126 6.15 71.36 21.16
C THR A 126 5.80 71.28 22.67
N ALA A 127 5.99 70.13 23.33
CA ALA A 127 5.94 69.92 24.80
C ALA A 127 4.57 70.18 25.52
N THR A 128 4.21 69.57 26.67
CA THR A 128 5.02 69.26 27.87
C THR A 128 4.44 68.06 28.67
N GLN A 129 5.29 67.38 29.46
CA GLN A 129 4.97 66.27 30.40
C GLN A 129 4.69 66.80 31.83
N PRO A 130 4.44 65.96 32.86
CA PRO A 130 3.56 64.78 33.00
C PRO A 130 2.57 64.96 34.18
N GLN A 131 1.64 64.02 34.42
CA GLN A 131 1.42 63.43 35.77
C GLN A 131 0.43 62.23 35.84
N THR A 132 0.96 61.12 36.39
CA THR A 132 0.37 60.15 37.33
C THR A 132 -1.14 59.82 37.36
N SER A 133 -1.41 58.51 37.25
CA SER A 133 -2.28 57.71 38.13
C SER A 133 -3.79 58.02 38.24
N LYS A 134 -4.62 57.08 37.76
CA LYS A 134 -5.20 56.00 38.62
C LYS A 134 -5.87 54.92 37.76
N ILE A 135 -5.98 53.69 38.28
CA ILE A 135 -6.75 52.60 37.65
C ILE A 135 -8.20 52.71 38.10
N GLU A 136 -9.13 52.86 37.15
CA GLU A 136 -10.53 52.47 37.37
C GLU A 136 -11.19 52.03 36.05
N ARG A 137 -11.84 50.86 36.07
CA ARG A 137 -12.72 50.35 35.02
C ARG A 137 -13.87 49.60 35.69
N PRO A 138 -15.10 50.02 35.43
CA PRO A 138 -16.16 49.03 35.19
C PRO A 138 -16.98 49.32 33.94
N ASN A 139 -17.42 48.23 33.31
CA ASN A 139 -18.66 48.11 32.52
C ASN A 139 -18.87 49.04 31.29
N LEU A 140 -18.60 48.50 30.08
CA LEU A 140 -19.35 48.88 28.88
C LEU A 140 -19.91 47.62 28.19
N VAL A 141 -21.22 47.62 27.94
CA VAL A 141 -21.92 46.62 27.14
C VAL A 141 -21.86 47.03 25.66
N PRO A 142 -21.45 46.16 24.72
CA PRO A 142 -21.50 46.49 23.29
C PRO A 142 -22.94 46.44 22.75
N GLN A 143 -23.55 47.62 22.56
CA GLN A 143 -24.86 47.74 21.93
C GLN A 143 -24.71 47.70 20.40
N ILE A 144 -24.94 46.53 19.79
CA ILE A 144 -24.72 46.32 18.35
C ILE A 144 -25.94 46.83 17.56
N HIS A 145 -25.76 47.92 16.81
CA HIS A 145 -26.78 48.40 15.88
C HIS A 145 -26.81 47.54 14.61
N THR A 146 -27.99 47.01 14.29
CA THR A 146 -28.22 46.20 13.09
C THR A 146 -28.50 47.09 11.88
N LEU A 147 -27.76 46.89 10.78
CA LEU A 147 -28.17 47.37 9.45
C LEU A 147 -28.25 46.18 8.49
N THR A 148 -29.47 45.82 8.12
CA THR A 148 -29.76 44.70 7.22
C THR A 148 -29.50 45.10 5.76
N ARG A 149 -28.75 44.25 5.04
CA ARG A 149 -28.78 44.21 3.57
C ARG A 149 -29.05 42.77 3.14
N ALA A 150 -30.20 42.53 2.53
CA ALA A 150 -30.57 41.23 2.02
C ALA A 150 -29.78 40.87 0.75
N THR A 151 -29.52 39.58 0.55
CA THR A 151 -29.05 38.99 -0.70
C THR A 151 -30.03 37.89 -1.17
N PRO A 152 -30.16 37.62 -2.48
CA PRO A 152 -31.14 36.65 -2.98
C PRO A 152 -30.72 35.19 -2.70
N PRO A 153 -31.68 34.24 -2.65
CA PRO A 153 -31.38 32.82 -2.53
C PRO A 153 -30.91 32.23 -3.87
N THR A 154 -29.67 31.74 -3.91
CA THR A 154 -29.15 30.88 -4.98
C THR A 154 -29.31 29.41 -4.56
N PRO A 155 -29.81 28.51 -5.43
CA PRO A 155 -30.19 27.15 -5.02
C PRO A 155 -28.99 26.29 -4.61
N ASN A 156 -29.18 25.50 -3.55
CA ASN A 156 -28.21 24.53 -3.05
C ASN A 156 -28.22 23.27 -3.94
N PRO A 157 -27.07 22.78 -4.45
CA PRO A 157 -27.02 21.57 -5.26
C PRO A 157 -27.26 20.32 -4.40
N THR A 158 -28.39 19.65 -4.63
CA THR A 158 -28.74 18.36 -4.00
C THR A 158 -27.70 17.29 -4.34
N PRO A 159 -27.15 16.55 -3.36
CA PRO A 159 -26.32 15.37 -3.64
C PRO A 159 -27.12 14.31 -4.42
N PRO A 160 -26.52 13.62 -5.41
CA PRO A 160 -27.19 12.51 -6.09
C PRO A 160 -27.49 11.37 -5.10
N PRO A 161 -28.61 10.65 -5.26
CA PRO A 161 -28.96 9.55 -4.36
C PRO A 161 -27.93 8.42 -4.47
N GLN A 162 -27.23 8.15 -3.37
CA GLN A 162 -26.31 7.01 -3.26
C GLN A 162 -27.13 5.71 -3.22
N PRO A 163 -26.79 4.68 -4.02
CA PRO A 163 -27.48 3.39 -3.97
C PRO A 163 -27.46 2.79 -2.56
N GLU A 164 -28.65 2.41 -2.08
CA GLU A 164 -28.84 1.82 -0.76
C GLU A 164 -28.20 0.42 -0.71
N PRO A 165 -27.38 0.09 0.32
CA PRO A 165 -26.83 -1.25 0.45
C PRO A 165 -27.96 -2.27 0.67
N LEU A 166 -28.15 -3.16 -0.30
CA LEU A 166 -29.08 -4.28 -0.19
C LEU A 166 -28.67 -5.19 0.98
N ILE A 167 -29.33 -5.02 2.12
CA ILE A 167 -29.21 -5.92 3.27
C ILE A 167 -29.77 -7.29 2.85
N PRO A 168 -28.97 -8.37 2.81
CA PRO A 168 -29.51 -9.69 2.55
C PRO A 168 -30.38 -10.11 3.74
N THR A 169 -31.68 -10.29 3.51
CA THR A 169 -32.62 -10.77 4.52
C THR A 169 -32.20 -12.16 5.02
N SER A 170 -31.70 -12.22 6.25
CA SER A 170 -31.43 -13.49 6.95
C SER A 170 -32.73 -14.26 7.18
N GLN A 171 -33.06 -15.20 6.30
CA GLN A 171 -34.18 -16.11 6.49
C GLN A 171 -33.87 -17.13 7.59
N ASP A 172 -34.91 -17.49 8.36
CA ASP A 172 -34.84 -18.38 9.51
C ASP A 172 -34.58 -19.83 9.08
N ILE A 173 -33.46 -20.42 9.56
CA ILE A 173 -33.23 -21.87 9.53
C ILE A 173 -32.93 -22.37 10.94
N LYS A 174 -33.98 -22.46 11.77
CA LYS A 174 -33.97 -23.26 13.00
C LYS A 174 -33.76 -24.75 12.69
N LYS A 175 -32.74 -25.31 13.33
CA LYS A 175 -32.60 -26.73 13.72
C LYS A 175 -32.61 -27.79 12.60
N SER A 176 -31.43 -28.32 12.32
CA SER A 176 -31.24 -29.77 12.46
C SER A 176 -29.83 -30.07 12.96
N ALA A 177 -29.72 -30.81 14.06
CA ALA A 177 -28.44 -31.20 14.65
C ALA A 177 -28.27 -32.71 14.51
N LYS A 178 -27.13 -33.14 13.94
CA LYS A 178 -26.70 -34.54 14.04
C LYS A 178 -25.19 -34.62 14.10
N ASN A 179 -24.68 -35.25 15.15
CA ASN A 179 -23.26 -35.27 15.47
C ASN A 179 -22.49 -36.18 14.51
N VAL A 180 -21.31 -35.73 14.08
CA VAL A 180 -20.20 -36.63 13.73
C VAL A 180 -18.98 -36.14 14.50
N PHE A 181 -18.47 -36.98 15.41
CA PHE A 181 -17.21 -36.74 16.10
C PHE A 181 -16.05 -37.06 15.13
N ALA A 182 -15.07 -36.16 15.03
CA ALA A 182 -13.82 -36.42 14.33
C ALA A 182 -12.64 -36.11 15.28
N SER A 183 -11.74 -37.07 15.45
CA SER A 183 -10.69 -37.04 16.48
C SER A 183 -9.61 -35.99 16.19
N PRO A 184 -9.02 -35.35 17.22
CA PRO A 184 -7.90 -34.44 17.03
C PRO A 184 -6.64 -35.21 16.57
N PRO A 185 -5.86 -34.69 15.60
CA PRO A 185 -4.59 -35.29 15.20
C PRO A 185 -3.54 -35.17 16.31
N LYS A 186 -2.72 -36.21 16.45
CA LYS A 186 -1.69 -36.33 17.49
C LYS A 186 -0.49 -35.41 17.19
N PRO A 187 0.08 -34.68 18.17
CA PRO A 187 1.28 -33.87 17.95
C PRO A 187 2.48 -34.71 17.48
N ILE A 188 3.18 -34.24 16.47
CA ILE A 188 4.47 -34.79 16.03
C ILE A 188 5.57 -34.15 16.88
N ALA A 189 6.35 -34.97 17.59
CA ALA A 189 7.55 -34.52 18.28
C ALA A 189 8.68 -34.28 17.28
N VAL A 190 9.33 -33.10 17.34
CA VAL A 190 10.42 -32.73 16.44
C VAL A 190 11.75 -32.92 17.16
N THR A 191 12.51 -33.94 16.78
CA THR A 191 13.88 -34.17 17.27
C THR A 191 14.87 -33.40 16.40
N PRO A 192 15.70 -32.49 16.94
CA PRO A 192 16.76 -31.87 16.18
C PRO A 192 17.94 -32.84 15.98
N GLN A 193 18.37 -33.06 14.74
CA GLN A 193 19.66 -33.70 14.45
C GLN A 193 20.72 -32.65 14.11
N SER A 194 21.93 -32.86 14.62
CA SER A 194 23.05 -31.95 14.46
C SER A 194 23.66 -32.02 13.06
N HIS A 195 24.29 -30.93 12.64
CA HIS A 195 25.30 -30.96 11.59
C HIS A 195 26.43 -31.92 11.96
N GLN A 196 26.98 -32.61 10.96
CA GLN A 196 28.42 -32.88 10.92
C GLN A 196 28.92 -32.78 9.48
N ASN A 197 30.18 -32.38 9.33
CA ASN A 197 30.80 -32.00 8.05
C ASN A 197 32.15 -32.72 7.94
N THR A 198 32.34 -33.51 6.89
CA THR A 198 33.62 -34.15 6.55
C THR A 198 33.80 -34.10 5.03
N ASN A 199 35.04 -33.87 4.61
CA ASN A 199 35.44 -33.57 3.24
C ASN A 199 36.34 -34.70 2.67
N HIS A 200 36.73 -34.58 1.39
CA HIS A 200 37.74 -35.38 0.68
C HIS A 200 37.33 -36.79 0.18
N GLN A 201 37.92 -37.39 -0.87
CA GLN A 201 38.59 -36.87 -2.09
C GLN A 201 38.93 -38.04 -3.05
N SER A 202 38.65 -37.87 -4.36
CA SER A 202 39.28 -38.51 -5.54
C SER A 202 39.49 -40.04 -5.64
N THR A 203 39.07 -40.66 -6.76
CA THR A 203 39.94 -41.53 -7.59
C THR A 203 39.39 -41.72 -9.02
N GLN A 204 40.21 -42.23 -9.94
CA GLN A 204 39.94 -42.35 -11.40
C GLN A 204 40.12 -43.80 -11.92
N SER A 205 39.82 -44.02 -13.22
CA SER A 205 39.95 -45.26 -14.05
C SER A 205 38.70 -46.16 -14.07
N SER A 206 38.30 -46.88 -15.14
CA SER A 206 38.56 -46.86 -16.61
C SER A 206 37.45 -47.73 -17.30
N SER A 207 37.32 -48.05 -18.61
CA SER A 207 38.19 -48.08 -19.81
C SER A 207 37.37 -47.97 -21.13
N LYS A 208 37.97 -48.30 -22.29
CA LYS A 208 37.40 -48.47 -23.68
C LYS A 208 38.14 -49.69 -24.32
N PRO A 209 37.66 -50.50 -25.33
CA PRO A 209 36.68 -50.27 -26.43
C PRO A 209 35.59 -51.35 -26.74
N ALA A 210 34.67 -50.96 -27.65
CA ALA A 210 33.96 -51.61 -28.80
C ALA A 210 34.27 -53.09 -29.22
N PRO A 211 33.45 -53.81 -30.06
CA PRO A 211 32.62 -53.28 -31.19
C PRO A 211 31.32 -54.03 -31.67
N THR A 212 30.63 -53.45 -32.69
CA THR A 212 29.74 -54.09 -33.73
C THR A 212 28.37 -54.71 -33.30
N THR A 213 27.29 -54.82 -34.10
CA THR A 213 26.93 -54.48 -35.54
C THR A 213 25.40 -54.21 -35.68
N SER A 214 24.95 -53.72 -36.86
CA SER A 214 23.61 -53.93 -37.47
C SER A 214 22.39 -53.17 -36.89
N THR A 215 21.35 -52.74 -37.64
CA THR A 215 21.12 -52.57 -39.10
C THR A 215 20.02 -51.50 -39.30
N ALA A 216 19.97 -50.82 -40.46
CA ALA A 216 19.00 -49.77 -40.77
C ALA A 216 17.71 -50.26 -41.45
N THR A 217 16.62 -49.47 -41.32
CA THR A 217 15.50 -49.37 -42.27
C THR A 217 14.99 -47.92 -42.28
N VAL A 218 14.56 -47.41 -43.44
CA VAL A 218 13.96 -46.08 -43.65
C VAL A 218 12.53 -46.24 -44.15
N SER A 219 11.60 -45.38 -43.70
CA SER A 219 10.25 -45.21 -44.25
C SER A 219 9.80 -43.75 -44.15
N ASP A 220 8.85 -43.35 -45.00
CA ASP A 220 8.60 -41.95 -45.39
C ASP A 220 7.65 -41.11 -44.51
N THR A 221 8.00 -39.82 -44.38
CA THR A 221 7.27 -38.64 -44.90
C THR A 221 5.75 -38.81 -45.09
N PRO A 222 4.87 -37.98 -44.45
CA PRO A 222 4.83 -36.53 -44.72
C PRO A 222 4.61 -35.61 -43.51
N ALA A 223 4.71 -34.29 -43.74
CA ALA A 223 4.75 -33.26 -42.70
C ALA A 223 3.52 -32.33 -42.68
N GLN A 224 3.14 -31.90 -41.47
CA GLN A 224 2.31 -30.72 -41.13
C GLN A 224 0.80 -30.84 -41.55
N PRO A 225 -0.18 -30.49 -40.68
CA PRO A 225 -0.25 -29.23 -39.94
C PRO A 225 -0.30 -29.34 -38.40
N GLY A 226 -0.12 -28.19 -37.75
CA GLY A 226 0.18 -28.10 -36.32
C GLY A 226 -0.92 -28.60 -35.38
N THR A 227 -0.50 -29.27 -34.31
CA THR A 227 -1.32 -29.66 -33.17
C THR A 227 -2.00 -28.43 -32.58
N SER A 228 -3.32 -28.34 -32.72
CA SER A 228 -4.11 -27.20 -32.25
C SER A 228 -4.03 -27.06 -30.73
N ALA A 229 -3.88 -25.83 -30.25
CA ALA A 229 -3.84 -25.54 -28.83
C ALA A 229 -5.19 -25.89 -28.18
N SER A 230 -5.22 -26.92 -27.34
CA SER A 230 -6.42 -27.29 -26.58
C SER A 230 -6.67 -26.25 -25.48
N PHE A 231 -7.62 -25.36 -25.73
CA PHE A 231 -8.06 -24.35 -24.76
C PHE A 231 -8.91 -25.02 -23.67
N SER A 232 -8.36 -25.15 -22.47
CA SER A 232 -9.11 -25.59 -21.29
C SER A 232 -10.11 -24.49 -20.88
N THR A 233 -11.40 -24.74 -21.10
CA THR A 233 -12.48 -23.74 -21.06
C THR A 233 -12.74 -23.08 -19.69
N ASP A 234 -12.24 -23.68 -18.60
CA ASP A 234 -12.75 -23.46 -17.24
C ASP A 234 -11.83 -22.63 -16.32
N LEU A 235 -10.92 -21.84 -16.91
CA LEU A 235 -10.08 -20.89 -16.18
C LEU A 235 -10.31 -19.45 -16.70
N PRO A 236 -10.54 -18.46 -15.83
CA PRO A 236 -10.67 -17.05 -16.22
C PRO A 236 -9.31 -16.47 -16.62
N ILE A 237 -8.96 -16.65 -17.90
CA ILE A 237 -7.82 -16.00 -18.55
C ILE A 237 -7.99 -14.47 -18.40
N PRO A 238 -6.97 -13.72 -17.93
CA PRO A 238 -7.08 -12.27 -17.81
C PRO A 238 -7.27 -11.62 -19.18
N SER A 239 -8.01 -10.50 -19.22
CA SER A 239 -8.28 -9.77 -20.46
C SER A 239 -7.00 -9.30 -21.18
N THR A 240 -7.05 -9.24 -22.52
CA THR A 240 -5.99 -8.66 -23.34
C THR A 240 -5.68 -7.21 -22.93
N PRO A 241 -4.39 -6.85 -22.71
CA PRO A 241 -4.01 -5.47 -22.47
C PRO A 241 -4.39 -4.59 -23.66
N GLN A 242 -4.90 -3.38 -23.40
CA GLN A 242 -5.18 -2.40 -24.45
C GLN A 242 -3.96 -1.53 -24.78
N THR A 243 -2.83 -1.76 -24.10
CA THR A 243 -1.57 -1.04 -24.24
C THR A 243 -0.49 -1.92 -24.86
N PRO A 244 0.27 -1.44 -25.87
CA PRO A 244 1.41 -2.16 -26.41
C PRO A 244 2.48 -2.55 -25.38
N ASN A 245 3.29 -3.55 -25.71
CA ASN A 245 4.42 -4.06 -24.91
C ASN A 245 4.09 -4.32 -23.42
N THR A 246 2.82 -4.55 -23.10
CA THR A 246 2.32 -4.73 -21.74
C THR A 246 2.07 -6.22 -21.52
N ILE A 247 2.74 -6.82 -20.54
CA ILE A 247 2.71 -8.26 -20.32
C ILE A 247 1.72 -8.60 -19.21
N VAL A 248 0.69 -9.37 -19.55
CA VAL A 248 -0.25 -10.00 -18.62
C VAL A 248 -0.22 -11.52 -18.83
N GLY A 249 -0.58 -12.29 -17.81
CA GLY A 249 -0.62 -13.74 -17.94
C GLY A 249 -1.16 -14.47 -16.72
N MET A 250 -1.04 -15.80 -16.76
CA MET A 250 -1.49 -16.70 -15.71
C MET A 250 -0.49 -17.84 -15.47
N THR A 251 -0.19 -18.15 -14.21
CA THR A 251 0.72 -19.22 -13.76
C THR A 251 -0.05 -20.46 -13.34
N LEU A 252 0.35 -21.63 -13.88
CA LEU A 252 -0.32 -22.91 -13.68
C LEU A 252 0.65 -24.02 -13.21
N SER A 253 0.12 -25.01 -12.49
CA SER A 253 0.84 -26.24 -12.13
C SER A 253 1.02 -27.15 -13.35
N PRO A 254 1.86 -28.21 -13.29
CA PRO A 254 2.03 -29.14 -14.41
C PRO A 254 0.73 -29.81 -14.85
N GLN A 255 -0.22 -29.97 -13.93
CA GLN A 255 -1.56 -30.51 -14.16
C GLN A 255 -2.58 -29.46 -14.65
N GLY A 256 -2.13 -28.28 -15.07
CA GLY A 256 -2.97 -27.20 -15.61
C GLY A 256 -3.80 -26.44 -14.58
N LYS A 257 -3.69 -26.74 -13.28
CA LYS A 257 -4.44 -26.03 -12.21
C LYS A 257 -3.83 -24.66 -11.94
N ILE A 258 -4.68 -23.71 -11.51
CA ILE A 258 -4.26 -22.39 -11.02
C ILE A 258 -3.16 -22.54 -9.97
N LEU A 259 -2.08 -21.77 -10.10
CA LEU A 259 -0.94 -21.79 -9.19
C LEU A 259 -0.63 -20.37 -8.72
N GLU A 260 -1.12 -20.02 -7.53
CA GLU A 260 -0.93 -18.69 -6.91
C GLU A 260 0.50 -18.44 -6.38
N SER A 261 0.80 -17.18 -6.10
CA SER A 261 2.03 -16.72 -5.41
C SER A 261 3.35 -17.05 -6.10
N VAL A 262 3.32 -17.40 -7.40
CA VAL A 262 4.50 -17.62 -8.23
C VAL A 262 5.19 -16.27 -8.47
N ILE A 263 6.51 -16.21 -8.33
CA ILE A 263 7.30 -15.03 -8.70
C ILE A 263 7.56 -15.12 -10.20
N VAL A 264 7.17 -14.09 -10.95
CA VAL A 264 7.42 -13.97 -12.39
C VAL A 264 8.38 -12.80 -12.60
N GLU A 265 9.46 -13.06 -13.33
CA GLU A 265 10.50 -12.10 -13.63
C GLU A 265 10.59 -11.83 -15.14
N ILE A 266 11.01 -10.62 -15.50
CA ILE A 266 11.46 -10.27 -16.84
C ILE A 266 12.93 -9.88 -16.76
N LEU A 267 13.75 -10.59 -17.52
CA LEU A 267 15.17 -10.39 -17.66
C LEU A 267 15.46 -9.70 -19.01
N LYS A 268 16.46 -8.81 -19.03
CA LYS A 268 17.10 -8.30 -20.25
C LYS A 268 18.59 -8.61 -20.14
N ASN A 269 19.17 -9.27 -21.14
CA ASN A 269 20.57 -9.71 -21.16
C ASN A 269 20.99 -10.50 -19.88
N GLY A 270 20.08 -11.31 -19.33
CA GLY A 270 20.32 -12.10 -18.12
C GLY A 270 20.14 -11.36 -16.78
N GLN A 271 19.90 -10.04 -16.78
CA GLN A 271 19.61 -9.27 -15.57
C GLN A 271 18.11 -9.07 -15.40
N THR A 272 17.55 -9.39 -14.21
CA THR A 272 16.15 -9.09 -13.88
C THR A 272 15.93 -7.58 -13.87
N ILE A 273 15.10 -7.10 -14.78
CA ILE A 273 14.72 -5.68 -14.88
C ILE A 273 13.38 -5.39 -14.19
N ARG A 274 12.51 -6.40 -14.05
CA ARG A 274 11.20 -6.31 -13.40
C ARG A 274 10.83 -7.67 -12.80
N ALA A 275 10.18 -7.67 -11.65
CA ALA A 275 9.57 -8.84 -11.04
C ALA A 275 8.17 -8.53 -10.52
N THR A 276 7.30 -9.52 -10.47
CA THR A 276 5.95 -9.44 -9.90
C THR A 276 5.55 -10.79 -9.29
N LYS A 277 4.50 -10.84 -8.47
CA LYS A 277 3.98 -12.09 -7.89
C LYS A 277 2.55 -12.34 -8.37
N SER A 278 2.24 -13.57 -8.78
CA SER A 278 0.90 -13.92 -9.22
C SER A 278 -0.10 -13.95 -8.06
N ASN A 279 -1.34 -13.54 -8.34
CA ASN A 279 -2.41 -13.46 -7.35
C ASN A 279 -3.01 -14.84 -7.03
N LYS A 280 -4.05 -14.90 -6.18
CA LYS A 280 -4.76 -16.13 -5.82
C LYS A 280 -5.37 -16.91 -7.01
N LEU A 281 -5.62 -16.21 -8.10
CA LEU A 281 -6.16 -16.74 -9.35
C LEU A 281 -5.03 -17.11 -10.35
N GLY A 282 -3.77 -17.08 -9.91
CA GLY A 282 -2.58 -17.32 -10.72
C GLY A 282 -2.27 -16.19 -11.70
N GLN A 283 -3.04 -15.11 -11.73
CA GLN A 283 -2.86 -14.02 -12.70
C GLN A 283 -1.70 -13.10 -12.31
N PHE A 284 -0.95 -12.61 -13.29
CA PHE A 284 0.13 -11.62 -13.11
C PHE A 284 0.07 -10.53 -14.18
N LEU A 285 0.56 -9.34 -13.85
CA LEU A 285 0.54 -8.17 -14.72
C LEU A 285 1.80 -7.29 -14.50
N PHE A 286 2.43 -6.89 -15.59
CA PHE A 286 3.43 -5.83 -15.64
C PHE A 286 2.79 -4.56 -16.22
N ALA A 287 2.11 -3.78 -15.38
CA ALA A 287 1.21 -2.70 -15.79
C ALA A 287 1.86 -1.49 -16.49
N LYS A 288 3.20 -1.41 -16.53
CA LYS A 288 3.93 -0.47 -17.38
C LYS A 288 4.34 -1.21 -18.66
N PRO A 289 4.18 -0.62 -19.86
CA PRO A 289 4.84 -1.13 -21.06
C PRO A 289 6.34 -1.35 -20.86
N LEU A 290 6.93 -2.25 -21.65
CA LEU A 290 8.38 -2.37 -21.81
C LEU A 290 8.81 -1.67 -23.10
N ASP A 291 10.09 -1.28 -23.16
CA ASP A 291 10.71 -0.82 -24.40
C ASP A 291 10.82 -1.97 -25.40
N ASP A 292 11.03 -1.67 -26.68
CA ASP A 292 11.23 -2.71 -27.69
C ASP A 292 12.53 -3.52 -27.49
N GLY A 293 12.55 -4.71 -28.06
CA GLY A 293 13.70 -5.62 -28.02
C GLY A 293 13.37 -7.03 -27.51
N ILE A 294 14.42 -7.78 -27.19
CA ILE A 294 14.31 -9.18 -26.73
C ILE A 294 14.42 -9.22 -25.21
N PHE A 295 13.50 -9.94 -24.58
CA PHE A 295 13.41 -10.15 -23.14
C PHE A 295 13.22 -11.65 -22.86
N GLN A 296 13.49 -12.05 -21.63
CA GLN A 296 13.37 -13.43 -21.18
C GLN A 296 12.51 -13.49 -19.92
N ILE A 297 11.44 -14.29 -19.95
CA ILE A 297 10.52 -14.49 -18.84
C ILE A 297 10.91 -15.77 -18.10
N THR A 298 11.08 -15.65 -16.79
CA THR A 298 11.22 -16.77 -15.86
C THR A 298 10.12 -16.74 -14.82
N ALA A 299 9.83 -17.91 -14.25
CA ALA A 299 8.94 -18.04 -13.10
C ALA A 299 9.57 -18.99 -12.08
N ASP A 300 9.42 -18.66 -10.80
CA ASP A 300 9.87 -19.52 -9.70
C ASP A 300 8.82 -19.61 -8.57
N LYS A 301 8.78 -20.81 -7.97
CA LYS A 301 8.01 -21.12 -6.76
C LYS A 301 8.60 -22.37 -6.12
N ASP A 302 8.56 -22.44 -4.79
CA ASP A 302 8.94 -23.61 -4.01
C ASP A 302 8.23 -24.88 -4.52
N GLY A 303 9.01 -25.96 -4.73
CA GLY A 303 8.49 -27.25 -5.21
C GLY A 303 8.08 -27.29 -6.69
N PHE A 304 8.26 -26.22 -7.49
CA PHE A 304 7.93 -26.22 -8.91
C PHE A 304 9.10 -25.75 -9.79
N THR A 305 9.19 -26.31 -11.00
CA THR A 305 10.11 -25.87 -12.06
C THR A 305 9.29 -25.37 -13.25
N PHE A 306 9.64 -24.18 -13.75
CA PHE A 306 9.03 -23.59 -14.93
C PHE A 306 10.01 -23.55 -16.11
N PRO A 307 9.53 -23.69 -17.35
CA PRO A 307 10.32 -23.37 -18.53
C PRO A 307 10.56 -21.86 -18.63
N ARG A 308 11.67 -21.51 -19.28
CA ARG A 308 12.11 -20.14 -19.56
C ARG A 308 11.67 -19.77 -20.98
N PHE A 309 11.09 -18.59 -21.15
CA PHE A 309 10.51 -18.15 -22.43
C PHE A 309 11.20 -16.88 -22.94
N ASP A 310 11.64 -16.87 -24.19
CA ASP A 310 12.12 -15.66 -24.84
C ASP A 310 10.96 -14.94 -25.56
N LEU A 311 10.88 -13.62 -25.39
CA LEU A 311 9.80 -12.78 -25.90
C LEU A 311 10.39 -11.55 -26.58
N LYS A 312 10.03 -11.34 -27.86
CA LYS A 312 10.38 -10.15 -28.63
C LYS A 312 9.22 -9.15 -28.59
N LEU A 313 9.56 -7.88 -28.34
CA LEU A 313 8.62 -6.75 -28.28
C LEU A 313 8.93 -5.77 -29.41
N ASP A 314 7.89 -5.44 -30.20
CA ASP A 314 7.93 -4.64 -31.44
C ASP A 314 6.76 -3.62 -31.49
N GLY A 315 6.48 -2.96 -30.37
CA GLY A 315 5.41 -1.97 -30.24
C GLY A 315 3.99 -2.51 -30.40
N GLN A 316 3.77 -3.82 -30.19
CA GLN A 316 2.47 -4.49 -30.41
C GLN A 316 1.72 -4.82 -29.11
N ILE A 317 0.41 -5.02 -29.22
CA ILE A 317 -0.42 -5.61 -28.14
C ILE A 317 -0.13 -7.11 -28.07
N ILE A 318 0.14 -7.62 -26.86
CA ILE A 318 0.51 -9.01 -26.60
C ILE A 318 -0.70 -9.76 -26.03
N PRO A 319 -1.06 -10.96 -26.52
CA PRO A 319 -2.07 -11.79 -25.87
C PRO A 319 -1.59 -12.31 -24.49
N PRO A 320 -2.50 -12.61 -23.55
CA PRO A 320 -2.17 -13.15 -22.24
C PRO A 320 -1.27 -14.40 -22.29
N ILE A 321 -0.16 -14.38 -21.56
CA ILE A 321 0.83 -15.45 -21.56
C ILE A 321 0.49 -16.51 -20.50
N LYS A 322 0.49 -17.79 -20.88
CA LYS A 322 0.31 -18.93 -19.97
C LYS A 322 1.67 -19.50 -19.56
N LEU A 323 2.02 -19.37 -18.28
CA LEU A 323 3.24 -19.93 -17.69
C LEU A 323 2.90 -21.21 -16.92
N GLN A 324 3.02 -22.36 -17.57
CA GLN A 324 2.76 -23.68 -16.96
C GLN A 324 4.08 -24.31 -16.48
N ALA A 325 4.13 -24.75 -15.22
CA ALA A 325 5.26 -25.50 -14.69
C ALA A 325 5.43 -26.84 -15.43
N THR A 326 6.67 -27.28 -15.66
CA THR A 326 6.98 -28.55 -16.35
C THR A 326 7.15 -29.73 -15.40
N GLY A 327 7.40 -29.48 -14.12
CA GLY A 327 7.54 -30.52 -13.09
C GLY A 327 7.57 -29.96 -11.68
N THR A 328 7.60 -30.86 -10.70
CA THR A 328 7.93 -30.55 -9.31
C THR A 328 9.43 -30.70 -9.06
N LYS A 329 9.97 -29.91 -8.14
CA LYS A 329 11.34 -30.08 -7.60
C LYS A 329 11.34 -31.09 -6.47
#